data_AF-A0A2T5NQC1-F1
#
_entry.id   AF-A0A2T5NQC1-F1
#
_cell.length_a   1.000
_cell.length_b   1.000
_cell.length_c   1.000
_cell.angle_alpha   90.00
_cell.angle_beta   90.00
_cell.angle_gamma   90.00
#
_symmetry.space_group_name_H-M   'P 1'
#
loop_
_entity.id
_entity.type
_entity.pdbx_description
1 polymer ?
#
loop_
_entity_poly.entity_id
_entity_poly.type
_entity_poly.pdbx_seq_one_letter_code
_entity_poly.pdbx_strand_id
1 'polypeptide(L)'
;METQTMLADQLHASLLDAADRHNAAQALVWLESCRRLTAAVPEPAAARRLFSVANRQLAALTLLPKGAIKALQAQHVLAAEAWSPGDAGRALLLLRALAAGAGAALAFDLYRGGDSLEQQAVVKALILLPRPEDWLALATDASRSHVAGVFQALACDNAYPAQQFPDLNFNQLVLKALFTGAPARHIAGLERRWSPELEQMVAAYASERRAAGRSVSDDVVFLLQGLHHENV
;
A
#
# COMPACT_ATOMS: atom_id res chain seq x y z
N MET A 1 -0.84 -18.83 -4.76
CA MET A 1 0.35 -18.74 -5.65
C MET A 1 -0.07 -18.49 -7.09
N GLU A 2 -0.96 -19.30 -7.67
CA GLU A 2 -1.44 -19.13 -9.07
C GLU A 2 -2.04 -17.74 -9.36
N THR A 3 -2.88 -17.21 -8.46
CA THR A 3 -3.45 -15.85 -8.58
C THR A 3 -2.40 -14.75 -8.64
N GLN A 4 -1.30 -14.89 -7.91
CA GLN A 4 -0.24 -13.87 -7.83
C GLN A 4 0.68 -13.89 -9.03
N THR A 5 0.97 -15.08 -9.56
CA THR A 5 1.67 -15.23 -10.84
C THR A 5 0.85 -14.62 -11.96
N MET A 6 -0.46 -14.91 -12.00
CA MET A 6 -1.38 -14.31 -12.98
C MET A 6 -1.43 -12.78 -12.87
N LEU A 7 -1.53 -12.22 -11.66
CA LEU A 7 -1.47 -10.78 -11.43
C LEU A 7 -0.14 -10.19 -11.93
N ALA A 8 0.98 -10.82 -11.61
CA ALA A 8 2.30 -10.37 -12.06
C ALA A 8 2.41 -10.39 -13.59
N ASP A 9 1.81 -11.36 -14.27
CA ASP A 9 1.81 -11.42 -15.73
C ASP A 9 0.90 -10.36 -16.35
N GLN A 10 -0.27 -10.10 -15.76
CA GLN A 10 -1.17 -9.01 -16.20
C GLN A 10 -0.53 -7.63 -16.03
N LEU A 11 0.09 -7.36 -14.87
CA LEU A 11 0.83 -6.12 -14.62
C LEU A 11 1.97 -5.95 -15.62
N HIS A 12 2.76 -7.01 -15.82
CA HIS A 12 3.87 -6.99 -16.77
C HIS A 12 3.38 -6.68 -18.18
N ALA A 13 2.39 -7.43 -18.69
CA ALA A 13 1.87 -7.25 -20.04
C ALA A 13 1.36 -5.83 -20.26
N SER A 14 0.61 -5.27 -19.29
CA SER A 14 0.08 -3.91 -19.42
C SER A 14 1.16 -2.84 -19.36
N LEU A 15 2.22 -3.02 -18.54
CA LEU A 15 3.34 -2.08 -18.48
C LEU A 15 4.22 -2.16 -19.73
N LEU A 16 4.41 -3.37 -20.28
CA LEU A 16 5.19 -3.62 -21.50
C LEU A 16 4.52 -2.98 -22.72
N ASP A 17 3.23 -3.24 -22.91
CA ASP A 17 2.43 -2.63 -23.99
C ASP A 17 2.40 -1.10 -23.91
N ALA A 18 2.37 -0.53 -22.70
CA ALA A 18 2.52 0.90 -22.52
C ALA A 18 3.94 1.39 -22.88
N ALA A 19 4.98 0.68 -22.42
CA ALA A 19 6.36 1.03 -22.71
C ALA A 19 6.67 1.00 -24.21
N ASP A 20 6.13 0.02 -24.95
CA ASP A 20 6.24 -0.07 -26.41
C ASP A 20 5.57 1.12 -27.10
N ARG A 21 4.32 1.44 -26.74
CA ARG A 21 3.61 2.61 -27.30
C ARG A 21 4.34 3.93 -27.07
N HIS A 22 5.01 4.07 -25.92
CA HIS A 22 5.77 5.26 -25.56
C HIS A 22 7.22 5.24 -26.07
N ASN A 23 7.65 4.19 -26.79
CA ASN A 23 9.04 3.96 -27.20
C ASN A 23 10.03 4.09 -26.02
N ALA A 24 9.62 3.63 -24.84
CA ALA A 24 10.34 3.79 -23.59
C ALA A 24 11.41 2.69 -23.41
N ALA A 25 12.53 2.79 -24.12
CA ALA A 25 13.61 1.79 -24.10
C ALA A 25 14.08 1.39 -22.68
N GLN A 26 14.19 2.36 -21.77
CA GLN A 26 14.54 2.13 -20.36
C GLN A 26 13.51 1.24 -19.63
N ALA A 27 12.21 1.51 -19.83
CA ALA A 27 11.13 0.72 -19.27
C ALA A 27 11.14 -0.72 -19.83
N LEU A 28 11.34 -0.87 -21.15
CA LEU A 28 11.40 -2.17 -21.81
C LEU A 28 12.53 -3.05 -21.25
N VAL A 29 13.74 -2.49 -21.10
CA VAL A 29 14.90 -3.20 -20.53
C VAL A 29 14.65 -3.59 -19.07
N TRP A 30 14.06 -2.68 -18.29
CA TRP A 30 13.76 -2.96 -16.88
C TRP A 30 12.68 -4.05 -16.73
N LEU A 31 11.62 -4.01 -17.55
CA LEU A 31 10.56 -5.01 -17.54
C LEU A 31 11.11 -6.40 -17.92
N GLU A 32 11.95 -6.48 -18.95
CA GLU A 32 12.62 -7.73 -19.33
C GLU A 32 13.50 -8.27 -18.19
N SER A 33 14.19 -7.39 -17.46
CA SER A 33 14.95 -7.79 -16.27
C SER A 33 14.04 -8.37 -15.18
N CYS A 34 12.88 -7.78 -14.94
CA CYS A 34 11.87 -8.31 -14.01
C CYS A 34 11.31 -9.67 -14.47
N ARG A 35 11.12 -9.89 -15.78
CA ARG A 35 10.66 -11.18 -16.32
C ARG A 35 11.62 -12.31 -15.98
N ARG A 36 12.93 -12.04 -16.05
CA ARG A 36 13.97 -13.06 -15.81
C ARG A 36 14.06 -13.51 -14.34
N LEU A 37 13.51 -12.73 -13.40
CA LEU A 37 13.48 -13.10 -11.98
C LEU A 37 12.65 -14.36 -11.70
N THR A 38 11.76 -14.79 -12.59
CA THR A 38 10.95 -16.01 -12.38
C THR A 38 11.71 -17.31 -12.65
N ALA A 39 12.93 -17.25 -13.19
CA ALA A 39 13.68 -18.44 -13.60
C ALA A 39 14.46 -19.13 -12.45
N ALA A 40 14.78 -18.38 -11.38
CA ALA A 40 15.48 -18.87 -10.21
C ALA A 40 15.25 -17.92 -9.02
N VAL A 41 15.50 -18.39 -7.79
CA VAL A 41 15.49 -17.53 -6.60
C VAL A 41 16.44 -16.36 -6.86
N PRO A 42 15.96 -15.11 -6.88
CA PRO A 42 16.79 -13.98 -7.24
C PRO A 42 17.79 -13.66 -6.14
N GLU A 43 19.00 -13.27 -6.52
CA GLU A 43 19.97 -12.71 -5.59
C GLU A 43 19.37 -11.45 -4.93
N PRO A 44 19.34 -11.33 -3.59
CA PRO A 44 18.72 -10.19 -2.91
C PRO A 44 19.29 -8.84 -3.37
N ALA A 45 20.59 -8.77 -3.68
CA ALA A 45 21.21 -7.55 -4.20
C ALA A 45 20.68 -7.15 -5.59
N ALA A 46 20.40 -8.12 -6.47
CA ALA A 46 19.83 -7.85 -7.79
C ALA A 46 18.39 -7.35 -7.68
N ALA A 47 17.56 -7.98 -6.83
CA ALA A 47 16.20 -7.52 -6.57
C ALA A 47 16.18 -6.10 -6.00
N ARG A 48 17.04 -5.79 -5.02
CA ARG A 48 17.19 -4.44 -4.45
C ARG A 48 17.57 -3.39 -5.50
N ARG A 49 18.54 -3.69 -6.37
CA ARG A 49 18.95 -2.78 -7.46
C ARG A 49 17.80 -2.50 -8.43
N LEU A 50 17.06 -3.52 -8.84
CA LEU A 50 15.92 -3.35 -9.76
C LEU A 50 14.77 -2.58 -9.09
N PHE A 51 14.50 -2.85 -7.81
CA PHE A 51 13.46 -2.16 -7.04
C PHE A 51 13.75 -0.67 -6.91
N SER A 52 15.00 -0.29 -6.65
CA SER A 52 15.33 1.11 -6.42
C SER A 52 15.24 1.97 -7.67
N VAL A 53 15.63 1.42 -8.83
CA VAL A 53 15.59 2.15 -10.10
C VAL A 53 14.21 2.16 -10.76
N ALA A 54 13.23 1.41 -10.25
CA ALA A 54 11.93 1.20 -10.90
C ALA A 54 11.22 2.51 -11.27
N ASN A 55 11.16 3.49 -10.36
CA ASN A 55 10.50 4.76 -10.61
C ASN A 55 11.15 5.52 -11.78
N ARG A 56 12.48 5.55 -11.83
CA ARG A 56 13.22 6.20 -12.92
C ARG A 56 13.04 5.47 -14.25
N GLN A 57 13.09 4.14 -14.22
CA GLN A 57 12.99 3.33 -15.44
C GLN A 57 11.58 3.39 -16.06
N LEU A 58 10.54 3.55 -15.23
CA LEU A 58 9.15 3.63 -15.68
C LEU A 58 8.61 5.07 -15.81
N ALA A 59 9.45 6.08 -15.62
CA ALA A 59 9.05 7.49 -15.62
C ALA A 59 8.36 7.93 -16.93
N ALA A 60 8.75 7.35 -18.07
CA ALA A 60 8.20 7.67 -19.38
C ALA A 60 6.70 7.33 -19.53
N LEU A 61 6.17 6.42 -18.71
CA LEU A 61 4.75 6.05 -18.77
C LEU A 61 3.83 7.15 -18.21
N THR A 62 4.33 7.98 -17.29
CA THR A 62 3.62 9.07 -16.58
C THR A 62 2.41 8.63 -15.75
N LEU A 63 1.47 7.90 -16.35
CA LEU A 63 0.27 7.34 -15.72
C LEU A 63 0.30 5.82 -15.79
N LEU A 64 -0.38 5.19 -14.82
CA LEU A 64 -0.54 3.75 -14.83
C LEU A 64 -1.48 3.32 -15.99
N PRO A 65 -1.10 2.33 -16.82
CA PRO A 65 -1.95 1.91 -17.93
C PRO A 65 -3.23 1.24 -17.43
N LYS A 66 -4.33 1.41 -18.19
CA LYS A 66 -5.67 0.92 -17.82
C LYS A 66 -5.72 -0.58 -17.55
N GLY A 67 -4.91 -1.38 -18.25
CA GLY A 67 -4.81 -2.83 -18.01
C GLY A 67 -4.29 -3.15 -16.62
N ALA A 68 -3.22 -2.47 -16.19
CA ALA A 68 -2.66 -2.61 -14.84
C ALA A 68 -3.64 -2.13 -13.76
N ILE A 69 -4.33 -1.00 -13.97
CA ILE A 69 -5.38 -0.52 -13.05
C ILE A 69 -6.45 -1.59 -12.86
N LYS A 70 -6.98 -2.17 -13.95
CA LYS A 70 -8.00 -3.23 -13.89
C LYS A 70 -7.49 -4.48 -13.17
N ALA A 71 -6.24 -4.88 -13.43
CA ALA A 71 -5.64 -6.05 -12.78
C ALA A 71 -5.50 -5.84 -11.26
N LEU A 72 -5.09 -4.66 -10.82
CA LEU A 72 -5.00 -4.30 -9.40
C LEU A 72 -6.38 -4.24 -8.73
N GLN A 73 -7.36 -3.61 -9.38
CA GLN A 73 -8.74 -3.52 -8.86
C GLN A 73 -9.39 -4.90 -8.73
N ALA A 74 -9.11 -5.83 -9.64
CA ALA A 74 -9.55 -7.23 -9.55
C ALA A 74 -8.98 -7.97 -8.33
N GLN A 75 -7.93 -7.43 -7.70
CA GLN A 75 -7.30 -7.92 -6.48
C GLN A 75 -7.60 -7.03 -5.26
N HIS A 76 -8.70 -6.26 -5.33
CA HIS A 76 -9.17 -5.38 -4.26
C HIS A 76 -8.19 -4.26 -3.86
N VAL A 77 -7.27 -3.88 -4.75
CA VAL A 77 -6.48 -2.65 -4.56
C VAL A 77 -7.40 -1.46 -4.74
N LEU A 78 -7.52 -0.66 -3.68
CA LEU A 78 -8.29 0.58 -3.69
C LEU A 78 -7.45 1.70 -4.33
N ALA A 79 -8.14 2.65 -4.96
CA ALA A 79 -7.53 3.79 -5.65
C ALA A 79 -6.33 3.40 -6.56
N ALA A 80 -6.44 2.29 -7.29
CA ALA A 80 -5.36 1.78 -8.15
C ALA A 80 -4.91 2.81 -9.21
N GLU A 81 -5.81 3.69 -9.64
CA GLU A 81 -5.54 4.83 -10.52
C GLU A 81 -4.58 5.86 -9.93
N ALA A 82 -4.45 5.94 -8.60
CA ALA A 82 -3.53 6.83 -7.90
C ALA A 82 -2.13 6.21 -7.74
N TRP A 83 -1.92 4.96 -8.18
CA TRP A 83 -0.60 4.35 -8.17
C TRP A 83 0.27 4.90 -9.30
N SER A 84 1.53 5.17 -8.99
CA SER A 84 2.50 5.51 -10.02
C SER A 84 2.90 4.24 -10.81
N PRO A 85 3.40 4.38 -12.05
CA PRO A 85 4.06 3.27 -12.74
C PRO A 85 5.18 2.64 -11.90
N GLY A 86 5.92 3.45 -11.14
CA GLY A 86 6.95 2.98 -10.20
C GLY A 86 6.41 2.09 -9.09
N ASP A 87 5.26 2.43 -8.50
CA ASP A 87 4.59 1.61 -7.47
C ASP A 87 4.19 0.25 -8.04
N ALA A 88 3.53 0.24 -9.21
CA ALA A 88 3.09 -0.98 -9.86
C ALA A 88 4.28 -1.85 -10.32
N GLY A 89 5.36 -1.24 -10.81
CA GLY A 89 6.60 -1.94 -11.13
C GLY A 89 7.23 -2.58 -9.90
N ARG A 90 7.33 -1.86 -8.78
CA ARG A 90 7.86 -2.40 -7.52
C ARG A 90 7.01 -3.55 -6.97
N ALA A 91 5.68 -3.43 -7.05
CA ALA A 91 4.77 -4.52 -6.69
C ALA A 91 4.95 -5.74 -7.62
N LEU A 92 5.06 -5.52 -8.94
CA LEU A 92 5.37 -6.57 -9.91
C LEU A 92 6.65 -7.31 -9.57
N LEU A 93 7.72 -6.58 -9.23
CA LEU A 93 9.01 -7.17 -8.86
C LEU A 93 8.88 -8.01 -7.58
N LEU A 94 8.22 -7.50 -6.54
CA LEU A 94 7.98 -8.24 -5.31
C LEU A 94 7.20 -9.54 -5.56
N LEU A 95 6.12 -9.47 -6.34
CA LEU A 95 5.31 -10.63 -6.71
C LEU A 95 6.15 -11.69 -7.42
N ARG A 96 6.96 -11.29 -8.41
CA ARG A 96 7.84 -12.22 -9.14
C ARG A 96 8.93 -12.81 -8.26
N ALA A 97 9.57 -12.01 -7.42
CA ALA A 97 10.63 -12.48 -6.54
C ALA A 97 10.10 -13.51 -5.53
N LEU A 98 8.95 -13.24 -4.89
CA LEU A 98 8.34 -14.18 -3.96
C LEU A 98 7.85 -15.45 -4.66
N ALA A 99 7.26 -15.33 -5.86
CA ALA A 99 6.87 -16.49 -6.67
C ALA A 99 8.08 -17.35 -7.09
N ALA A 100 9.24 -16.74 -7.29
CA ALA A 100 10.50 -17.42 -7.58
C ALA A 100 11.19 -18.01 -6.33
N GLY A 101 10.58 -17.92 -5.15
CA GLY A 101 11.09 -18.49 -3.91
C GLY A 101 11.95 -17.54 -3.06
N ALA A 102 11.97 -16.24 -3.35
CA ALA A 102 12.56 -15.27 -2.42
C ALA A 102 11.80 -15.32 -1.08
N GLY A 103 12.53 -15.29 0.03
CA GLY A 103 11.93 -15.27 1.36
C GLY A 103 11.29 -13.92 1.69
N ALA A 104 10.39 -13.92 2.69
CA ALA A 104 9.72 -12.71 3.18
C ALA A 104 10.70 -11.60 3.60
N ALA A 105 11.90 -11.96 4.05
CA ALA A 105 12.97 -11.04 4.41
C ALA A 105 13.27 -10.00 3.32
N LEU A 106 13.08 -10.33 2.03
CA LEU A 106 13.29 -9.38 0.94
C LEU A 106 12.37 -8.14 1.07
N ALA A 107 11.09 -8.33 1.37
CA ALA A 107 10.15 -7.20 1.51
C ALA A 107 10.47 -6.36 2.75
N PHE A 108 10.87 -6.98 3.86
CA PHE A 108 11.32 -6.28 5.06
C PHE A 108 12.60 -5.47 4.80
N ASP A 109 13.57 -6.04 4.09
CA ASP A 109 14.82 -5.36 3.73
C ASP A 109 14.56 -4.17 2.81
N LEU A 110 13.69 -4.34 1.80
CA LEU A 110 13.30 -3.27 0.88
C LEU A 110 12.57 -2.14 1.59
N TYR A 111 11.70 -2.45 2.54
CA TYR A 111 11.01 -1.45 3.34
C TYR A 111 11.97 -0.72 4.30
N ARG A 112 12.80 -1.45 5.06
CA ARG A 112 13.71 -0.83 6.05
C ARG A 112 14.85 -0.03 5.41
N GLY A 113 15.39 -0.52 4.30
CA GLY A 113 16.52 0.11 3.61
C GLY A 113 16.11 1.10 2.52
N GLY A 114 14.82 1.18 2.20
CA GLY A 114 14.32 1.99 1.10
C GLY A 114 14.04 3.44 1.48
N ASP A 115 14.01 4.31 0.48
CA ASP A 115 13.53 5.68 0.63
C ASP A 115 12.00 5.74 0.88
N SER A 116 11.46 6.94 1.11
CA SER A 116 10.04 7.10 1.41
C SER A 116 9.09 6.61 0.31
N LEU A 117 9.48 6.67 -0.98
CA LEU A 117 8.65 6.20 -2.10
C LEU A 117 8.74 4.68 -2.23
N GLU A 118 9.91 4.12 -1.96
CA GLU A 118 10.16 2.69 -1.89
C GLU A 118 9.35 2.05 -0.76
N GLN A 119 9.37 2.66 0.43
CA GLN A 119 8.56 2.25 1.59
C GLN A 119 7.07 2.26 1.27
N GLN A 120 6.57 3.35 0.67
CA GLN A 120 5.18 3.47 0.24
C GLN A 120 4.79 2.35 -0.73
N ALA A 121 5.64 2.03 -1.70
CA ALA A 121 5.37 0.97 -2.68
C ALA A 121 5.31 -0.42 -2.02
N VAL A 122 6.19 -0.73 -1.06
CA VAL A 122 6.10 -2.01 -0.31
C VAL A 122 4.80 -2.09 0.47
N VAL A 123 4.45 -1.03 1.20
CA VAL A 123 3.26 -0.97 2.05
C VAL A 123 1.96 -1.07 1.23
N LYS A 124 1.89 -0.38 0.10
CA LYS A 124 0.79 -0.49 -0.87
C LYS A 124 0.62 -1.92 -1.40
N ALA A 125 1.73 -2.63 -1.62
CA ALA A 125 1.72 -3.95 -2.22
C ALA A 125 1.33 -5.09 -1.27
N LEU A 126 1.31 -4.88 0.07
CA LEU A 126 1.13 -5.96 1.05
C LEU A 126 -0.12 -6.82 0.83
N ILE A 127 -1.23 -6.20 0.41
CA ILE A 127 -2.48 -6.91 0.12
C ILE A 127 -2.38 -7.90 -1.05
N LEU A 128 -1.42 -7.68 -1.95
CA LEU A 128 -1.17 -8.51 -3.13
C LEU A 128 -0.24 -9.70 -2.82
N LEU A 129 0.54 -9.62 -1.73
CA LEU A 129 1.59 -10.59 -1.41
C LEU A 129 1.01 -11.90 -0.82
N PRO A 130 1.70 -13.04 -0.99
CA PRO A 130 1.26 -14.31 -0.40
C PRO A 130 1.25 -14.24 1.11
N ARG A 131 0.30 -14.98 1.73
CA ARG A 131 0.17 -15.09 3.19
C ARG A 131 0.10 -13.71 3.84
N PRO A 132 -0.99 -12.95 3.62
CA PRO A 132 -1.11 -11.57 4.06
C PRO A 132 -0.81 -11.38 5.55
N GLU A 133 -1.06 -12.40 6.38
CA GLU A 133 -0.76 -12.46 7.81
C GLU A 133 0.73 -12.28 8.15
N ASP A 134 1.64 -12.71 7.27
CA ASP A 134 3.10 -12.63 7.49
C ASP A 134 3.60 -11.18 7.55
N TRP A 135 2.84 -10.24 6.95
CA TRP A 135 3.26 -8.84 6.80
C TRP A 135 2.79 -7.95 7.95
N LEU A 136 2.11 -8.52 8.96
CA LEU A 136 1.53 -7.74 10.06
C LEU A 136 2.58 -6.92 10.80
N ALA A 137 3.79 -7.48 11.00
CA ALA A 137 4.90 -6.78 11.64
C ALA A 137 5.38 -5.57 10.82
N LEU A 138 5.46 -5.71 9.49
CA LEU A 138 5.85 -4.64 8.57
C LEU A 138 4.79 -3.53 8.57
N ALA A 139 3.52 -3.90 8.41
CA ALA A 139 2.42 -2.94 8.42
C ALA A 139 2.26 -2.24 9.78
N THR A 140 2.48 -2.94 10.90
CA THR A 140 2.48 -2.33 12.23
C THR A 140 3.65 -1.35 12.43
N ASP A 141 4.80 -1.59 11.80
CA ASP A 141 5.88 -0.61 11.78
C ASP A 141 5.52 0.62 10.94
N ALA A 142 4.98 0.41 9.73
CA ALA A 142 4.53 1.50 8.86
C ALA A 142 3.43 2.36 9.51
N SER A 143 2.54 1.78 10.32
CA SER A 143 1.52 2.53 11.07
C SER A 143 2.15 3.45 12.12
N ARG A 144 3.37 3.17 12.59
CA ARG A 144 4.12 3.98 13.55
C ARG A 144 5.03 5.01 12.88
N SER A 145 5.30 4.91 11.58
CA SER A 145 6.15 5.82 10.83
C SER A 145 5.78 7.30 10.98
N HIS A 146 6.77 8.17 11.18
CA HIS A 146 6.60 9.63 11.17
C HIS A 146 6.62 10.23 9.76
N VAL A 147 6.97 9.44 8.75
CA VAL A 147 6.94 9.87 7.35
C VAL A 147 5.49 9.86 6.87
N ALA A 148 4.90 11.04 6.69
CA ALA A 148 3.49 11.20 6.37
C ALA A 148 3.05 10.34 5.16
N GLY A 149 3.84 10.31 4.08
CA GLY A 149 3.53 9.52 2.89
C GLY A 149 3.49 8.01 3.17
N VAL A 150 4.40 7.48 3.98
CA VAL A 150 4.44 6.05 4.34
C VAL A 150 3.25 5.67 5.20
N PHE A 151 2.93 6.51 6.19
CA PHE A 151 1.75 6.30 7.03
C PHE A 151 0.47 6.34 6.19
N GLN A 152 0.31 7.33 5.31
CA GLN A 152 -0.87 7.46 4.46
C GLN A 152 -1.00 6.30 3.45
N ALA A 153 0.11 5.83 2.87
CA ALA A 153 0.10 4.66 1.99
C ALA A 153 -0.37 3.38 2.68
N LEU A 154 -0.20 3.28 4.01
CA LEU A 154 -0.79 2.20 4.80
C LEU A 154 -2.25 2.50 5.17
N ALA A 155 -2.53 3.69 5.66
CA ALA A 155 -3.78 4.02 6.34
C ALA A 155 -4.93 4.27 5.37
N CYS A 156 -4.65 4.94 4.25
CA CYS A 156 -5.65 5.45 3.32
C CYS A 156 -5.65 4.63 2.04
N ASP A 157 -6.86 4.36 1.51
CA ASP A 157 -7.06 3.64 0.25
C ASP A 157 -6.25 2.33 0.17
N ASN A 158 -6.16 1.63 1.31
CA ASN A 158 -5.44 0.38 1.45
C ASN A 158 -6.30 -0.59 2.26
N ALA A 159 -6.63 -1.73 1.65
CA ALA A 159 -7.48 -2.74 2.29
C ALA A 159 -6.75 -3.56 3.36
N TYR A 160 -5.41 -3.52 3.39
CA TYR A 160 -4.60 -4.38 4.26
C TYR A 160 -4.91 -4.21 5.75
N PRO A 161 -4.93 -2.99 6.35
CA PRO A 161 -5.23 -2.85 7.77
C PRO A 161 -6.63 -3.35 8.13
N ALA A 162 -7.62 -3.11 7.27
CA ALA A 162 -9.00 -3.55 7.49
C ALA A 162 -9.14 -5.07 7.57
N GLN A 163 -8.27 -5.80 6.85
CA GLN A 163 -8.29 -7.25 6.78
C GLN A 163 -7.37 -7.94 7.78
N GLN A 164 -6.23 -7.34 8.12
CA GLN A 164 -5.15 -8.01 8.84
C GLN A 164 -4.86 -7.43 10.23
N PHE A 165 -5.24 -6.18 10.52
CA PHE A 165 -4.95 -5.61 11.84
C PHE A 165 -5.88 -6.18 12.91
N PRO A 166 -5.35 -6.59 14.09
CA PRO A 166 -6.15 -6.70 15.30
C PRO A 166 -6.87 -5.39 15.61
N ASP A 167 -8.00 -5.45 16.33
CA ASP A 167 -8.84 -4.26 16.61
C ASP A 167 -8.05 -3.11 17.23
N LEU A 168 -7.18 -3.40 18.21
CA LEU A 168 -6.36 -2.37 18.83
C LEU A 168 -5.43 -1.66 17.83
N ASN A 169 -4.78 -2.41 16.93
CA ASN A 169 -3.90 -1.83 15.91
C ASN A 169 -4.70 -0.97 14.92
N PHE A 170 -5.90 -1.42 14.54
CA PHE A 170 -6.79 -0.65 13.67
C PHE A 170 -7.25 0.65 14.34
N ASN A 171 -7.67 0.59 15.60
CA ASN A 171 -8.10 1.77 16.35
C ASN A 171 -6.96 2.79 16.52
N GLN A 172 -5.74 2.32 16.79
CA GLN A 172 -4.55 3.18 16.87
C GLN A 172 -4.20 3.82 15.52
N LEU A 173 -4.37 3.10 14.41
CA LEU A 173 -4.21 3.63 13.06
C LEU A 173 -5.19 4.78 12.81
N VAL A 174 -6.48 4.60 13.16
CA VAL A 174 -7.53 5.62 13.03
C VAL A 174 -7.20 6.85 13.89
N LEU A 175 -6.87 6.66 15.18
CA LEU A 175 -6.49 7.78 16.04
C LEU A 175 -5.30 8.55 15.51
N LYS A 176 -4.28 7.85 15.00
CA LYS A 176 -3.11 8.52 14.43
C LYS A 176 -3.47 9.30 13.17
N ALA A 177 -4.36 8.79 12.32
CA ALA A 177 -4.83 9.54 11.15
C ALA A 177 -5.49 10.85 11.57
N LEU A 178 -6.39 10.81 12.56
CA LEU A 178 -7.03 12.00 13.11
C LEU A 178 -6.03 12.96 13.74
N PHE A 179 -5.06 12.45 14.50
CA PHE A 179 -4.01 13.24 15.12
C PHE A 179 -3.09 13.94 14.10
N THR A 180 -2.73 13.25 13.03
CA THR A 180 -1.79 13.75 12.00
C THR A 180 -2.49 14.51 10.86
N GLY A 181 -3.82 14.56 10.85
CA GLY A 181 -4.60 15.18 9.78
C GLY A 181 -4.59 14.39 8.47
N ALA A 182 -4.29 13.08 8.51
CA ALA A 182 -4.50 12.20 7.37
C ALA A 182 -6.02 12.03 7.13
N PRO A 183 -6.46 11.83 5.88
CA PRO A 183 -7.89 11.78 5.55
C PRO A 183 -8.51 10.47 6.09
N ALA A 184 -9.04 10.51 7.31
CA ALA A 184 -9.50 9.31 8.03
C ALA A 184 -10.69 8.64 7.33
N ARG A 185 -11.49 9.42 6.60
CA ARG A 185 -12.59 8.90 5.75
C ARG A 185 -12.12 7.95 4.63
N HIS A 186 -10.83 7.99 4.26
CA HIS A 186 -10.24 7.07 3.27
C HIS A 186 -9.70 5.78 3.91
N ILE A 187 -9.86 5.58 5.22
CA ILE A 187 -9.49 4.34 5.89
C ILE A 187 -10.49 3.26 5.51
N ALA A 188 -10.03 2.25 4.78
CA ALA A 188 -10.87 1.15 4.33
C ALA A 188 -11.47 0.39 5.52
N GLY A 189 -12.76 0.05 5.43
CA GLY A 189 -13.46 -0.76 6.43
C GLY A 189 -13.71 -0.05 7.77
N LEU A 190 -13.51 1.26 7.85
CA LEU A 190 -13.74 2.05 9.07
C LEU A 190 -15.16 1.89 9.62
N GLU A 191 -16.18 2.00 8.77
CA GLU A 191 -17.58 1.86 9.17
C GLU A 191 -17.86 0.46 9.75
N ARG A 192 -17.44 -0.58 9.02
CA ARG A 192 -17.60 -1.99 9.43
C ARG A 192 -16.88 -2.31 10.74
N ARG A 193 -15.75 -1.66 11.01
CA ARG A 193 -14.93 -1.89 12.21
C ARG A 193 -15.18 -0.85 13.30
N TRP A 194 -16.17 0.02 13.13
CA TRP A 194 -16.54 0.97 14.16
C TRP A 194 -17.05 0.21 15.39
N SER A 195 -16.41 0.43 16.54
CA SER A 195 -16.73 -0.25 17.79
C SER A 195 -16.90 0.76 18.92
N PRO A 196 -17.57 0.39 20.03
CA PRO A 196 -17.68 1.25 21.21
C PRO A 196 -16.32 1.70 21.74
N GLU A 197 -15.30 0.83 21.66
CA GLU A 197 -13.93 1.17 22.08
C GLU A 197 -13.32 2.23 21.15
N LEU A 198 -13.47 2.10 19.83
CA LEU A 198 -12.98 3.10 18.88
C LEU A 198 -13.71 4.45 19.07
N GLU A 199 -15.02 4.42 19.25
CA GLU A 199 -15.82 5.61 19.54
C GLU A 199 -15.33 6.32 20.80
N GLN A 200 -15.15 5.59 21.90
CA GLN A 200 -14.63 6.15 23.15
C GLN A 200 -13.24 6.76 22.97
N MET A 201 -12.36 6.09 22.22
CA MET A 201 -11.03 6.59 21.88
C MET A 201 -11.09 7.91 21.09
N VAL A 202 -11.96 8.00 20.08
CA VAL A 202 -12.15 9.22 19.27
C VAL A 202 -12.77 10.34 20.09
N ALA A 203 -13.77 10.04 20.94
CA ALA A 203 -14.40 11.00 21.83
C ALA A 203 -13.42 11.57 22.87
N ALA A 204 -12.56 10.71 23.44
CA ALA A 204 -11.50 11.12 24.36
C ALA A 204 -10.50 12.06 23.68
N TYR A 205 -10.06 11.71 22.46
CA TYR A 205 -9.20 12.58 21.65
C TYR A 205 -9.86 13.95 21.39
N ALA A 206 -11.14 13.97 21.01
CA ALA A 206 -11.87 15.21 20.78
C ALA A 206 -11.98 16.07 22.06
N SER A 207 -12.21 15.44 23.21
CA SER A 207 -12.24 16.11 24.52
C SER A 207 -10.90 16.74 24.87
N GLU A 208 -9.80 15.99 24.69
CA GLU A 208 -8.43 16.49 24.95
C GLU A 208 -8.07 17.68 24.06
N ARG A 209 -8.46 17.64 22.77
CA ARG A 209 -8.28 18.77 21.85
C ARG A 209 -9.00 20.02 22.35
N ARG A 210 -10.27 19.90 22.72
CA ARG A 210 -11.08 21.03 23.23
C ARG A 210 -10.54 21.58 24.55
N ALA A 211 -10.16 20.71 25.48
CA ALA A 211 -9.58 21.11 26.76
C ALA A 211 -8.26 21.88 26.59
N ALA A 212 -7.49 21.55 25.55
CA ALA A 212 -6.29 22.28 25.18
C ALA A 212 -6.54 23.54 24.32
N GLY A 213 -7.80 23.96 24.12
CA GLY A 213 -8.16 25.12 23.30
C GLY A 213 -7.91 24.94 21.81
N ARG A 214 -7.77 23.70 21.33
CA ARG A 214 -7.48 23.37 19.92
C ARG A 214 -8.76 22.96 19.21
N SER A 215 -8.88 23.30 17.92
CA SER A 215 -10.00 22.85 17.09
C SER A 215 -9.99 21.32 16.91
N VAL A 216 -11.19 20.78 16.74
CA VAL A 216 -11.46 19.39 16.37
C VAL A 216 -11.69 19.35 14.86
N SER A 217 -11.10 18.40 14.15
CA SER A 217 -11.22 18.31 12.69
C SER A 217 -12.60 17.82 12.26
N ASP A 218 -13.01 18.18 11.04
CA ASP A 218 -14.28 17.74 10.45
C ASP A 218 -14.38 16.21 10.38
N ASP A 219 -13.28 15.51 10.13
CA ASP A 219 -13.23 14.04 10.16
C ASP A 219 -13.63 13.49 11.55
N VAL A 220 -13.21 14.11 12.65
CA VAL A 220 -13.63 13.67 14.00
C VAL A 220 -15.13 13.89 14.20
N VAL A 221 -15.63 15.05 13.77
CA VAL A 221 -17.07 15.37 13.86
C VAL A 221 -17.89 14.38 13.04
N PHE A 222 -17.46 14.10 11.81
CA PHE A 222 -18.06 13.11 10.94
C PHE A 222 -18.13 11.73 11.58
N LEU A 223 -17.02 11.23 12.16
CA LEU A 223 -17.01 9.90 12.76
C LEU A 223 -17.94 9.79 13.99
N LEU A 224 -17.97 10.82 14.84
CA LEU A 224 -18.82 10.85 16.04
C LEU A 224 -20.30 11.15 15.77
N GLN A 225 -20.68 11.54 14.55
CA GLN A 225 -22.07 11.86 14.21
C GLN A 225 -22.62 10.92 13.14
N GLY A 226 -21.85 10.64 12.09
CA GLY A 226 -22.28 9.91 10.91
C GLY A 226 -22.41 8.41 11.12
N LEU A 227 -21.51 7.77 11.89
CA LEU A 227 -21.52 6.32 12.08
C LEU A 227 -22.50 5.83 13.16
N HIS A 228 -23.15 6.75 13.87
CA HIS A 228 -24.19 6.45 14.85
C HIS A 228 -25.58 6.21 14.21
N HIS A 229 -25.79 6.63 12.96
CA HIS A 229 -27.11 6.66 12.34
C HIS A 229 -27.47 5.43 11.49
N GLU A 230 -26.57 4.44 11.36
CA GLU A 230 -26.82 3.24 10.53
C GLU A 230 -27.06 1.93 11.31
N ASN A 231 -27.08 1.98 12.66
CA ASN A 231 -27.31 0.80 13.51
C ASN A 231 -28.67 0.79 14.24
N VAL A 232 -29.74 1.33 13.61
CA VAL A 232 -31.13 1.20 14.09
C VAL A 232 -31.95 0.37 13.12
#